data_AF-A0A1M5XLF1-F1
#
_entry.id   AF-A0A1M5XLF1-F1
#
_cell.length_a   1.000
_cell.length_b   1.000
_cell.length_c   1.000
_cell.angle_alpha   90.00
_cell.angle_beta   90.00
_cell.angle_gamma   90.00
#
_symmetry.space_group_name_H-M   'P 1'
#
loop_
_entity.id
_entity.type
_entity.pdbx_description
1 polymer ?
#
loop_
_entity_poly.entity_id
_entity_poly.type
_entity_poly.pdbx_seq_one_letter_code
_entity_poly.pdbx_strand_id
1 'polypeptide(L)'
;MAKMMQSIIEFGKINRNGLKHLVVVTDGFFLPKECVSEQDCYWEVMISKILSKGLQAYANDLIELEANDPECVRYPRFKMSDDKTGVWITF
;
A
#
# COMPACT_ATOMS: atom_id res chain seq x y z
N MET A 1 -29.78 -7.77 -16.26
CA MET A 1 -29.94 -6.45 -15.63
C MET A 1 -28.56 -5.79 -15.56
N ALA A 2 -28.22 -4.93 -16.51
CA ALA A 2 -26.96 -4.19 -16.52
C ALA A 2 -27.08 -3.00 -15.56
N LYS A 3 -26.45 -3.08 -14.39
CA LYS A 3 -26.38 -1.96 -13.46
C LYS A 3 -25.34 -0.98 -13.99
N MET A 4 -25.82 0.16 -14.46
CA MET A 4 -25.08 1.30 -14.99
C MET A 4 -23.94 1.69 -14.04
N MET A 5 -22.70 1.53 -14.50
CA MET A 5 -21.45 1.84 -13.80
C MET A 5 -21.30 3.37 -13.75
N GLN A 6 -21.90 4.00 -12.74
CA GLN A 6 -21.69 5.42 -12.47
C GLN A 6 -20.23 5.66 -12.10
N SER A 7 -19.64 6.70 -12.69
CA SER A 7 -18.22 7.05 -12.61
C SER A 7 -17.76 7.33 -11.17
N ILE A 8 -17.06 6.39 -10.55
CA ILE A 8 -16.34 6.59 -9.28
C ILE A 8 -14.97 7.19 -9.63
N ILE A 9 -14.95 8.45 -10.08
CA ILE A 9 -13.70 9.18 -10.33
C ILE A 9 -13.62 10.27 -9.28
N GLU A 10 -12.68 10.10 -8.35
CA GLU A 10 -12.30 11.16 -7.41
C GLU A 10 -11.24 12.05 -8.06
N PHE A 11 -11.36 13.36 -7.88
CA PHE A 11 -10.39 14.33 -8.36
C PHE A 11 -10.20 15.43 -7.33
N GLY A 12 -9.00 16.00 -7.30
CA GLY A 12 -8.64 17.02 -6.32
C GLY A 12 -7.35 17.74 -6.67
N LYS A 13 -7.00 18.72 -5.85
CA LYS A 13 -5.74 19.47 -5.93
C LYS A 13 -5.12 19.54 -4.56
N ILE A 14 -3.80 19.46 -4.51
CA ILE A 14 -3.01 19.58 -3.29
C ILE A 14 -1.93 20.63 -3.55
N ASN A 15 -1.71 21.53 -2.59
CA ASN A 15 -0.62 22.49 -2.70
C ASN A 15 0.73 21.74 -2.59
N ARG A 16 1.65 21.98 -3.52
CA ARG A 16 2.99 21.36 -3.52
C ARG A 16 3.98 22.08 -2.60
N ASN A 17 3.65 23.25 -2.04
CA ASN A 17 4.53 23.98 -1.13
C ASN A 17 4.89 23.11 0.08
N GLY A 18 6.18 22.78 0.22
CA GLY A 18 6.69 21.92 1.30
C GLY A 18 6.48 20.42 1.09
N LEU A 19 5.85 19.98 0.00
CA LEU A 19 5.70 18.57 -0.33
C LEU A 19 7.03 18.00 -0.84
N LYS A 20 7.62 17.07 -0.08
CA LYS A 20 8.90 16.43 -0.44
C LYS A 20 8.72 15.12 -1.19
N HIS A 21 7.68 14.37 -0.85
CA HIS A 21 7.43 13.03 -1.38
C HIS A 21 5.94 12.85 -1.67
N LEU A 22 5.63 12.22 -2.80
CA LEU A 22 4.31 11.70 -3.13
C LEU A 22 4.44 10.21 -3.44
N VAL A 23 3.77 9.37 -2.64
CA VAL A 23 3.73 7.92 -2.82
C VAL A 23 2.31 7.54 -3.22
N VAL A 24 2.16 6.92 -4.38
CA VAL A 24 0.89 6.42 -4.92
C VAL A 24 1.03 4.92 -5.11
N VAL A 25 0.13 4.14 -4.54
CA VAL A 25 0.24 2.68 -4.55
C VAL A 25 -1.12 2.01 -4.76
N THR A 26 -1.11 0.79 -5.29
CA THR A 26 -2.27 -0.10 -5.26
C THR A 26 -2.45 -0.70 -3.86
N ASP A 27 -3.61 -1.30 -3.60
CA ASP A 27 -3.91 -1.99 -2.34
C ASP A 27 -2.96 -3.17 -2.07
N GLY A 28 -2.39 -3.80 -3.09
CA GLY A 28 -1.35 -4.83 -2.93
C GLY A 28 -0.07 -4.35 -2.22
N PHE A 29 0.13 -3.03 -2.06
CA PHE A 29 1.22 -2.46 -1.25
C PHE A 29 0.86 -2.26 0.23
N PHE A 30 -0.37 -2.56 0.64
CA PHE A 30 -0.79 -2.39 2.03
C PHE A 30 -0.17 -3.46 2.93
N LEU A 31 0.38 -3.03 4.05
CA LEU A 31 0.90 -3.92 5.09
C LEU A 31 -0.26 -4.58 5.86
N PRO A 32 -0.19 -5.86 6.25
CA PRO A 32 -1.15 -6.43 7.19
C PRO A 32 -1.20 -5.62 8.48
N LYS A 33 -2.41 -5.38 9.03
CA LYS A 33 -2.58 -4.54 10.22
C LYS A 33 -1.90 -5.15 11.45
N GLU A 34 -1.83 -6.47 11.50
CA GLU A 34 -1.18 -7.27 12.52
C GLU A 34 0.34 -7.06 12.57
N CYS A 35 0.93 -6.48 11.52
CA CYS A 35 2.35 -6.08 11.48
C CYS A 35 2.59 -4.66 12.03
N VAL A 36 1.54 -3.97 12.48
CA VAL A 36 1.60 -2.61 13.04
C VAL A 36 1.07 -2.65 14.46
N SER A 37 1.77 -2.00 15.40
CA SER A 37 1.27 -1.89 16.77
C SER A 37 -0.03 -1.06 16.80
N GLU A 38 -0.96 -1.40 17.69
CA GLU A 38 -2.17 -0.60 17.90
C GLU A 38 -1.90 0.84 18.35
N GLN A 39 -0.70 1.11 18.89
CA GLN A 39 -0.28 2.46 19.29
C GLN A 39 0.27 3.29 18.13
N ASP A 40 0.60 2.67 16.99
CA ASP A 40 1.27 3.33 15.89
C ASP A 40 0.28 3.78 14.79
N CYS A 41 0.60 4.87 14.11
CA CYS A 41 -0.12 5.28 12.91
C CYS A 41 0.26 4.35 11.73
N TYR A 42 -0.71 3.57 11.25
CA TYR A 42 -0.53 2.63 10.14
C TYR A 42 0.19 3.23 8.92
N TRP A 43 -0.26 4.40 8.47
CA TRP A 43 0.30 5.05 7.30
C TRP A 43 1.74 5.51 7.52
N GLU A 44 2.07 5.98 8.72
CA GLU A 44 3.43 6.41 9.05
C GLU A 44 4.41 5.22 9.07
N VAL A 45 4.00 4.08 9.63
CA VAL A 45 4.81 2.85 9.62
C VAL A 45 5.03 2.36 8.19
N MET A 46 3.96 2.30 7.39
CA MET A 46 4.03 1.87 6.00
C MET A 46 4.95 2.78 5.17
N ILE A 47 4.74 4.10 5.23
CA ILE A 47 5.55 5.07 4.48
C ILE A 47 6.98 5.09 4.98
N SER A 48 7.24 5.01 6.29
CA SER A 48 8.60 4.94 6.83
C SER A 48 9.36 3.71 6.33
N LYS A 49 8.67 2.56 6.23
CA LYS A 49 9.24 1.35 5.60
C LYS A 49 9.56 1.60 4.13
N ILE A 50 8.65 2.18 3.35
CA ILE A 50 8.90 2.50 1.92
C ILE A 50 10.08 3.46 1.76
N LEU A 51 10.11 4.55 2.52
CA LEU A 51 11.16 5.58 2.41
C LEU A 51 12.54 5.07 2.84
N SER A 52 12.61 4.16 3.81
CA SER A 52 13.88 3.63 4.32
C SER A 52 14.53 2.58 3.42
N LYS A 53 13.75 1.70 2.76
CA LYS A 53 14.28 0.62 1.91
C LYS A 53 14.05 0.79 0.41
N GLY A 54 13.17 1.71 0.02
CA GLY A 54 12.69 1.88 -1.35
C GLY A 54 11.53 0.93 -1.71
N LEU A 55 10.86 1.22 -2.83
CA LEU A 55 9.65 0.51 -3.26
C LEU A 55 9.88 -0.98 -3.55
N GLN A 56 10.96 -1.33 -4.24
CA GLN A 56 11.22 -2.72 -4.63
C GLN A 56 11.49 -3.62 -3.42
N ALA A 57 12.38 -3.19 -2.53
CA ALA A 57 12.65 -3.94 -1.31
C ALA A 57 11.39 -3.99 -0.42
N TYR A 58 10.59 -2.93 -0.39
CA TYR A 58 9.30 -2.97 0.30
C TYR A 58 8.35 -4.03 -0.27
N ALA A 59 8.20 -4.07 -1.59
CA ALA A 59 7.37 -5.07 -2.26
C ALA A 59 7.86 -6.50 -2.03
N ASN A 60 9.18 -6.72 -2.03
CA ASN A 60 9.76 -8.03 -1.77
C ASN A 60 9.41 -8.54 -0.35
N ASP A 61 9.48 -7.68 0.67
CA ASP A 61 9.06 -8.05 2.03
C ASP A 61 7.59 -8.45 2.09
N LEU A 62 6.72 -7.77 1.32
CA LEU A 62 5.30 -8.13 1.24
C LEU A 62 5.10 -9.48 0.55
N ILE A 63 5.79 -9.72 -0.56
CA ILE A 63 5.75 -11.01 -1.27
C ILE A 63 6.22 -12.15 -0.38
N GLU A 64 7.26 -11.93 0.43
CA GLU A 64 7.73 -12.92 1.40
C GLU A 64 6.69 -13.17 2.50
N LEU A 65 6.03 -12.13 3.01
CA LEU A 65 4.93 -12.27 3.97
C LEU A 65 3.77 -13.10 3.40
N GLU A 66 3.38 -12.86 2.14
CA GLU A 66 2.32 -13.62 1.46
C GLU A 66 2.72 -15.08 1.23
N ALA A 67 3.97 -15.33 0.82
CA ALA A 67 4.48 -16.68 0.62
C ALA A 67 4.50 -17.52 1.91
N ASN A 68 4.60 -16.85 3.06
CA ASN A 68 4.57 -17.48 4.39
C ASN A 68 3.14 -17.71 4.93
N ASP A 69 2.10 -17.19 4.27
CA ASP A 69 0.70 -17.39 4.62
C ASP A 69 -0.17 -17.53 3.35
N PRO A 70 0.08 -18.56 2.50
CA PRO A 70 -0.56 -18.66 1.18
C PRO A 70 -2.09 -18.83 1.23
N GLU A 71 -2.59 -19.38 2.33
CA GLU A 71 -4.03 -19.59 2.56
C GLU A 71 -4.68 -18.40 3.32
N CYS A 72 -3.93 -17.33 3.58
CA CYS A 72 -4.37 -16.13 4.31
C CYS A 72 -5.01 -16.45 5.68
N VAL A 73 -4.48 -17.43 6.42
CA VAL A 73 -5.00 -17.85 7.73
C VAL A 73 -4.63 -16.82 8.79
N ARG A 74 -3.40 -16.28 8.71
CA ARG A 74 -2.89 -15.30 9.66
C ARG A 74 -3.25 -13.88 9.27
N TYR A 75 -3.17 -13.56 7.97
CA TYR A 75 -3.43 -12.23 7.43
C TYR A 75 -4.60 -12.30 6.43
N PRO A 76 -5.86 -12.21 6.92
CA PRO A 76 -7.01 -12.26 6.05
C PRO A 76 -6.93 -11.18 4.97
N ARG A 77 -7.24 -11.54 3.72
CA ARG A 77 -7.23 -10.65 2.54
C ARG A 77 -5.86 -10.24 2.01
N PHE A 78 -4.75 -10.66 2.61
CA PHE A 78 -3.41 -10.36 2.11
C PHE A 78 -2.94 -11.45 1.14
N LYS A 79 -3.36 -11.33 -0.13
CA LYS A 79 -3.27 -12.43 -1.10
C LYS A 79 -2.06 -12.30 -2.01
N MET A 80 -1.42 -13.43 -2.30
CA MET A 80 -0.37 -13.55 -3.32
C MET A 80 -0.80 -13.07 -4.72
N SER A 81 -2.11 -13.12 -5.03
CA SER A 81 -2.66 -12.70 -6.33
C SER A 81 -2.72 -11.20 -6.54
N ASP A 82 -2.53 -10.39 -5.50
CA ASP A 82 -2.74 -8.95 -5.59
C ASP A 82 -1.55 -8.26 -6.28
N ASP A 83 -1.87 -7.44 -7.29
CA ASP A 83 -0.89 -6.66 -8.03
C ASP A 83 -0.26 -5.58 -7.14
N LYS A 84 1.08 -5.55 -7.12
CA LYS A 84 1.85 -4.59 -6.33
C LYS A 84 2.43 -3.53 -7.24
N THR A 85 1.74 -2.40 -7.35
CA THR A 85 2.22 -1.25 -8.11
C THR A 85 2.42 -0.06 -7.19
N GLY A 86 3.56 0.61 -7.32
CA GLY A 86 3.87 1.82 -6.57
C GLY A 86 4.64 2.83 -7.42
N VAL A 87 4.30 4.09 -7.25
CA VAL A 87 5.00 5.24 -7.82
C VAL A 87 5.42 6.15 -6.67
N TRP A 88 6.72 6.46 -6.61
CA TRP A 88 7.28 7.38 -5.64
C TRP A 88 7.92 8.56 -6.36
N ILE A 89 7.36 9.74 -6.15
CA ILE A 89 7.85 11.01 -6.71
C ILE A 89 8.51 11.81 -5.59
N THR A 90 9.70 12.32 -5.87
CA THR A 90 10.46 13.22 -4.98
C THR A 90 10.55 14.60 -5.62
N PHE A 91 10.40 15.66 -4.83
CA PHE A 91 10.43 17.06 -5.30
C PHE A 91 11.56 17.87 -4.68
#